data_AF-A0A976IET8-F1
#
_entry.id   AF-A0A976IET8-F1
#
_cell.length_a   1.000
_cell.length_b   1.000
_cell.length_c   1.000
_cell.angle_alpha   90.00
_cell.angle_beta   90.00
_cell.angle_gamma   90.00
#
_symmetry.space_group_name_H-M   'P 1'
#
loop_
_entity.id
_entity.type
_entity.pdbx_description
1 polymer ?
#
loop_
_entity_poly.entity_id
_entity_poly.type
_entity_poly.pdbx_seq_one_letter_code
_entity_poly.pdbx_strand_id
1 'polypeptide(L)'
;MIRKHFAEAGEITLRMLTDKKTKKFKGMAFIEVKDNKALGAALSRHHTLLLGRRINVELTAGGGGKKSEIRRQKIDSLRSKQSIVQVKKAKALIQKRIDSPEYKLTQEDVDDRMIDFLSWFDYETAKKALDELDRCVSDNVNNRKAFFMGILKRFRQTDGLE
;
A
#
# COMPACT_ATOMS: atom_id res chain seq x y z
N MET A 1 -14.78 13.63 3.61
CA MET A 1 -13.37 13.18 3.64
C MET A 1 -13.19 11.75 3.15
N ILE A 2 -13.70 10.72 3.83
CA ILE A 2 -13.60 9.31 3.36
C ILE A 2 -14.26 9.12 1.99
N ARG A 3 -15.47 9.64 1.79
CA ARG A 3 -16.16 9.61 0.47
C ARG A 3 -15.34 10.26 -0.65
N LYS A 4 -14.59 11.33 -0.35
CA LYS A 4 -13.70 12.00 -1.31
C LYS A 4 -12.48 11.13 -1.63
N HIS A 5 -11.90 10.49 -0.60
CA HIS A 5 -10.77 9.58 -0.76
C HIS A 5 -11.08 8.37 -1.66
N PHE A 6 -12.30 7.86 -1.55
CA PHE A 6 -12.80 6.73 -2.34
C PHE A 6 -13.70 7.15 -3.52
N ALA A 7 -13.61 8.41 -3.98
CA ALA A 7 -14.49 8.92 -5.03
C ALA A 7 -14.41 8.12 -6.35
N GLU A 8 -13.24 7.54 -6.66
CA GLU A 8 -13.02 6.69 -7.83
C GLU A 8 -13.83 5.38 -7.78
N ALA A 9 -14.20 4.92 -6.58
CA ALA A 9 -15.09 3.79 -6.41
C ALA A 9 -16.58 4.16 -6.63
N GLY A 10 -16.87 5.41 -6.96
CA GLY A 10 -18.23 5.88 -7.21
C GLY A 10 -19.06 6.00 -5.92
N GLU A 11 -20.32 5.58 -6.00
CA GLU A 11 -21.24 5.62 -4.87
C GLU A 11 -20.91 4.53 -3.86
N ILE A 12 -20.69 4.94 -2.60
CA ILE A 12 -20.31 4.03 -1.51
C ILE A 12 -21.24 4.17 -0.31
N THR A 13 -21.53 3.04 0.34
CA THR A 13 -22.23 3.01 1.64
C THR A 13 -21.20 2.81 2.74
N LEU A 14 -21.15 3.72 3.72
CA LEU A 14 -20.14 3.73 4.78
C LEU A 14 -20.77 3.35 6.13
N ARG A 15 -20.20 2.34 6.79
CA ARG A 15 -20.55 1.95 8.15
C ARG A 15 -19.33 2.05 9.07
N MET A 16 -19.25 3.13 9.84
CA MET A 16 -18.16 3.36 10.79
C MET A 16 -18.34 2.54 12.06
N LEU A 17 -17.25 1.96 12.58
CA LEU A 17 -17.29 1.26 13.86
C LEU A 17 -17.02 2.24 14.99
N THR A 18 -18.00 2.35 15.88
CA THR A 18 -17.91 3.14 17.11
C THR A 18 -17.97 2.25 18.33
N ASP A 19 -17.42 2.72 19.43
CA ASP A 19 -17.59 2.05 20.71
C ASP A 19 -19.03 2.16 21.21
N LYS A 20 -19.58 1.06 21.74
CA LYS A 20 -20.97 1.02 22.17
C LYS A 20 -21.22 1.94 23.36
N LYS A 21 -20.24 2.07 24.27
CA LYS A 21 -20.34 2.88 25.49
C LYS A 21 -19.91 4.32 25.22
N THR A 22 -18.71 4.52 24.68
CA THR A 22 -18.15 5.87 24.53
C THR A 22 -18.55 6.57 23.23
N LYS A 23 -19.17 5.86 22.28
CA LYS A 23 -19.49 6.32 20.92
C LYS A 23 -18.30 6.83 20.10
N LYS A 24 -17.07 6.71 20.63
CA LYS A 24 -15.84 7.10 19.93
C LYS A 24 -15.55 6.16 18.78
N PHE A 25 -15.00 6.70 17.70
CA PHE A 25 -14.60 5.95 16.52
C PHE A 25 -13.45 4.97 16.83
N LYS A 26 -13.54 3.74 16.32
CA LYS A 26 -12.56 2.66 16.57
C LYS A 26 -11.43 2.60 15.54
N GLY A 27 -11.34 3.57 14.62
CA GLY A 27 -10.31 3.58 13.58
C GLY A 27 -10.59 2.64 12.40
N MET A 28 -11.81 2.12 12.28
CA MET A 28 -12.19 1.19 11.22
C MET A 28 -13.60 1.50 10.70
N ALA A 29 -13.80 1.31 9.41
CA ALA A 29 -15.10 1.42 8.77
C ALA A 29 -15.26 0.32 7.72
N PHE A 30 -16.51 -0.07 7.46
CA PHE A 30 -16.86 -0.92 6.33
C PHE A 30 -17.40 -0.04 5.21
N ILE A 31 -16.94 -0.33 4.00
CA ILE A 31 -17.42 0.32 2.79
C ILE A 31 -18.07 -0.76 1.94
N GLU A 32 -19.30 -0.51 1.53
CA GLU A 32 -20.02 -1.31 0.55
C GLU A 32 -20.07 -0.53 -0.75
N VAL A 33 -19.77 -1.24 -1.84
CA VAL A 33 -19.68 -0.71 -3.20
C VAL A 33 -20.60 -1.52 -4.09
N LYS A 34 -21.10 -0.89 -5.14
CA LYS A 34 -22.12 -1.48 -6.02
C LYS A 34 -21.55 -2.53 -6.98
N ASP A 35 -20.36 -2.27 -7.53
CA ASP A 35 -19.83 -2.99 -8.68
C ASP A 35 -18.44 -3.60 -8.40
N ASN A 36 -18.05 -4.61 -9.19
CA ASN A 36 -16.69 -5.16 -9.13
C ASN A 36 -15.63 -4.13 -9.58
N LYS A 37 -15.96 -3.24 -10.53
CA LYS A 37 -15.07 -2.12 -10.91
C LYS A 37 -14.82 -1.18 -9.74
N ALA A 38 -15.89 -0.80 -9.03
CA ALA A 38 -15.81 0.02 -7.82
C ALA A 38 -15.01 -0.68 -6.71
N LEU A 39 -15.11 -2.00 -6.58
CA LEU A 39 -14.30 -2.79 -5.66
C LEU A 39 -12.81 -2.71 -5.99
N GLY A 40 -12.45 -2.86 -7.26
CA GLY A 40 -11.07 -2.70 -7.72
C GLY A 40 -10.51 -1.31 -7.43
N ALA A 41 -11.31 -0.26 -7.68
CA ALA A 41 -10.95 1.13 -7.37
C ALA A 41 -10.84 1.39 -5.86
N ALA A 42 -11.66 0.76 -5.03
CA ALA A 42 -11.52 0.86 -3.58
C ALA A 42 -10.23 0.16 -3.09
N LEU A 43 -9.95 -1.05 -3.60
CA LEU A 43 -8.76 -1.82 -3.25
C LEU A 43 -7.46 -1.15 -3.73
N SER A 44 -7.50 -0.36 -4.82
CA SER A 44 -6.34 0.40 -5.28
C SER A 44 -5.88 1.45 -4.26
N ARG A 45 -6.77 1.87 -3.35
CA ARG A 45 -6.48 2.81 -2.26
C ARG A 45 -5.84 2.15 -1.03
N HIS A 46 -5.49 0.87 -1.08
CA HIS A 46 -4.73 0.21 -0.04
C HIS A 46 -3.37 0.91 0.18
N HIS A 47 -2.99 1.15 1.43
CA HIS A 47 -1.77 1.84 1.87
C HIS A 47 -1.65 3.33 1.51
N THR A 48 -2.71 3.93 0.96
CA THR A 48 -2.75 5.38 0.78
C THR A 48 -2.84 6.11 2.13
N LEU A 49 -2.38 7.36 2.15
CA LEU A 49 -2.49 8.24 3.32
C LEU A 49 -3.87 8.87 3.41
N LEU A 50 -4.48 8.78 4.59
CA LEU A 50 -5.71 9.46 4.94
C LEU A 50 -5.49 10.15 6.29
N LEU A 51 -5.56 11.49 6.32
CA LEU A 51 -5.28 12.28 7.53
C LEU A 51 -3.90 11.99 8.14
N GLY A 52 -2.85 11.93 7.31
CA GLY A 52 -1.48 11.64 7.75
C GLY A 52 -1.26 10.19 8.20
N ARG A 53 -2.27 9.33 8.16
CA ARG A 53 -2.17 7.92 8.54
C ARG A 53 -2.40 7.02 7.34
N ARG A 54 -1.50 6.05 7.13
CA ARG A 54 -1.74 4.99 6.14
C ARG A 54 -2.87 4.08 6.58
N ILE A 55 -3.76 3.80 5.64
CA ILE A 55 -4.92 2.95 5.87
C ILE A 55 -4.78 1.62 5.13
N ASN A 56 -5.31 0.56 5.75
CA ASN A 56 -5.46 -0.72 5.11
C ASN A 56 -6.86 -0.82 4.52
N VAL A 57 -6.93 -1.11 3.22
CA VAL A 57 -8.18 -1.42 2.52
C VAL A 57 -8.14 -2.89 2.10
N GLU A 58 -9.01 -3.71 2.68
CA GLU A 58 -8.98 -5.17 2.54
C GLU A 58 -10.38 -5.69 2.23
N LEU A 59 -10.44 -6.85 1.55
CA LEU A 59 -11.71 -7.55 1.33
C LEU A 59 -12.29 -8.06 2.64
N THR A 60 -13.58 -7.82 2.86
CA THR A 60 -14.30 -8.37 4.00
C THR A 60 -14.64 -9.84 3.77
N ALA A 61 -14.51 -10.67 4.81
CA ALA A 61 -15.11 -12.00 4.82
C ALA A 61 -16.51 -11.92 5.44
N GLY A 62 -17.53 -12.47 4.77
CA GLY A 62 -18.86 -12.69 5.35
C GLY A 62 -18.90 -13.96 6.20
N GLY A 63 -19.81 -14.00 7.18
CA GLY A 63 -20.07 -15.19 8.00
C GLY A 63 -19.02 -15.49 9.08
N GLY A 64 -19.40 -16.32 10.06
CA GLY A 64 -18.58 -16.74 11.19
C GLY A 64 -18.35 -15.61 12.21
N GLY A 65 -18.79 -15.76 13.45
CA GLY A 65 -18.53 -14.76 14.50
C GLY A 65 -17.04 -14.51 14.74
N LYS A 66 -16.70 -13.58 15.64
CA LYS A 66 -15.30 -13.19 15.97
C LYS A 66 -14.36 -14.37 16.26
N LYS A 67 -14.89 -15.49 16.79
CA LYS A 67 -14.13 -16.69 17.16
C LYS A 67 -14.02 -17.75 16.04
N SER A 68 -14.66 -17.53 14.88
CA SER A 68 -14.67 -18.50 13.79
C SER A 68 -13.30 -18.62 13.14
N GLU A 69 -12.72 -19.82 13.20
CA GLU A 69 -11.47 -20.14 12.54
C GLU A 69 -11.59 -20.08 11.01
N ILE A 70 -12.71 -20.58 10.47
CA ILE A 70 -13.04 -20.52 9.04
C ILE A 70 -12.97 -19.08 8.53
N ARG A 71 -13.50 -18.12 9.30
CA ARG A 71 -13.42 -16.69 8.96
C ARG A 71 -11.97 -16.20 8.92
N ARG A 72 -11.16 -16.57 9.93
CA ARG A 72 -9.74 -16.16 9.99
C ARG A 72 -8.97 -16.69 8.78
N GLN A 73 -9.10 -17.98 8.48
CA GLN A 73 -8.45 -18.60 7.32
C GLN A 73 -8.86 -17.92 6.00
N LYS A 74 -10.14 -17.55 5.85
CA LYS A 74 -10.62 -16.81 4.67
C LYS A 74 -9.99 -15.42 4.56
N ILE A 75 -9.91 -14.68 5.67
CA ILE A 75 -9.26 -13.36 5.70
C ILE A 75 -7.77 -13.49 5.36
N ASP A 76 -7.08 -14.45 5.95
CA ASP A 76 -5.65 -14.67 5.71
C ASP A 76 -5.39 -15.04 4.25
N SER A 77 -6.22 -15.90 3.66
CA SER A 77 -6.15 -16.22 2.22
C SER A 77 -6.34 -14.97 1.34
N LEU A 78 -7.30 -14.11 1.67
CA LEU A 78 -7.54 -12.85 0.94
C LEU A 78 -6.35 -11.89 1.05
N ARG A 79 -5.77 -11.76 2.25
CA ARG A 79 -4.58 -10.93 2.50
C ARG A 79 -3.36 -11.45 1.74
N SER A 80 -3.12 -12.76 1.74
CA SER A 80 -2.04 -13.36 0.97
C SER A 80 -2.17 -13.09 -0.52
N LYS A 81 -3.39 -13.25 -1.07
CA LYS A 81 -3.67 -12.91 -2.48
C LYS A 81 -3.40 -11.43 -2.77
N GLN A 82 -3.85 -10.54 -1.89
CA GLN A 82 -3.63 -9.10 -2.03
C GLN A 82 -2.13 -8.74 -1.97
N SER A 83 -1.39 -9.33 -1.02
CA SER A 83 0.05 -9.13 -0.87
C SER A 83 0.83 -9.53 -2.13
N ILE A 84 0.50 -10.69 -2.73
CA ILE A 84 1.12 -11.14 -3.98
C ILE A 84 0.92 -10.11 -5.11
N VAL A 85 -0.28 -9.53 -5.21
CA VAL A 85 -0.58 -8.48 -6.20
C VAL A 85 0.24 -7.22 -5.93
N GLN A 86 0.40 -6.81 -4.67
CA GLN A 86 1.20 -5.63 -4.29
C GLN A 86 2.69 -5.83 -4.63
N VAL A 87 3.25 -7.00 -4.30
CA VAL A 87 4.62 -7.37 -4.66
C VAL A 87 4.80 -7.37 -6.18
N LYS A 88 3.85 -7.93 -6.94
CA LYS A 88 3.91 -7.93 -8.41
C LYS A 88 3.90 -6.51 -8.98
N LYS A 89 3.09 -5.60 -8.43
CA LYS A 89 3.07 -4.18 -8.83
C LYS A 89 4.39 -3.47 -8.53
N ALA A 90 4.97 -3.71 -7.34
CA ALA A 90 6.26 -3.15 -6.95
C ALA A 90 7.37 -3.62 -7.90
N LYS A 91 7.43 -4.93 -8.18
CA LYS A 91 8.37 -5.49 -9.17
C LYS A 91 8.21 -4.87 -10.55
N ALA A 92 6.97 -4.72 -11.04
CA ALA A 92 6.71 -4.11 -12.33
C ALA A 92 7.12 -2.62 -12.38
N LEU A 93 6.96 -1.89 -11.28
CA LEU A 93 7.39 -0.49 -11.18
C LEU A 93 8.93 -0.37 -11.21
N ILE A 94 9.62 -1.23 -10.47
CA ILE A 94 11.08 -1.30 -10.46
C ILE A 94 11.61 -1.67 -11.85
N GLN A 95 11.04 -2.69 -12.48
CA GLN A 95 11.44 -3.14 -13.81
C GLN A 95 11.35 -2.00 -14.84
N LYS A 96 10.24 -1.24 -14.82
CA LYS A 96 10.09 -0.06 -15.69
C LYS A 96 11.20 0.97 -15.53
N ARG A 97 11.73 1.15 -14.30
CA ARG A 97 12.86 2.06 -14.08
C ARG A 97 14.16 1.49 -14.62
N ILE A 98 14.40 0.19 -14.43
CA ILE A 98 15.59 -0.47 -14.94
C ILE A 98 15.61 -0.47 -16.48
N ASP A 99 14.46 -0.66 -17.12
CA ASP A 99 14.36 -0.68 -18.58
C ASP A 99 14.51 0.73 -19.20
N SER A 100 14.35 1.79 -18.41
CA SER A 100 14.42 3.17 -18.88
C SER A 100 15.84 3.71 -18.74
N PRO A 101 16.49 4.16 -19.84
CA PRO A 101 17.89 4.59 -19.83
C PRO A 101 18.13 5.90 -19.04
N GLU A 102 17.06 6.58 -18.65
CA GLU A 102 17.10 7.81 -17.86
C GLU A 102 17.49 7.56 -16.40
N TYR A 103 17.28 6.33 -15.89
CA TYR A 103 17.56 5.99 -14.50
C TYR A 103 18.84 5.16 -14.36
N LYS A 104 19.54 5.38 -13.24
CA LYS A 104 20.78 4.66 -12.91
C LYS A 104 20.55 3.31 -12.23
N LEU A 105 19.29 2.95 -11.94
CA LEU A 105 18.93 1.73 -11.23
C LEU A 105 19.16 0.50 -12.11
N THR A 106 19.89 -0.48 -11.61
CA THR A 106 20.15 -1.74 -12.32
C THR A 106 19.51 -2.94 -11.61
N GLN A 107 19.41 -4.09 -12.29
CA GLN A 107 18.92 -5.33 -11.66
C GLN A 107 19.76 -5.75 -10.46
N GLU A 108 21.07 -5.50 -10.50
CA GLU A 108 21.99 -5.88 -9.42
C GLU A 108 21.74 -5.08 -8.14
N ASP A 109 21.15 -3.90 -8.24
CA ASP A 109 20.85 -3.04 -7.10
C ASP A 109 19.59 -3.44 -6.34
N VAL A 110 18.75 -4.27 -6.94
CA VAL A 110 17.45 -4.65 -6.39
C VAL A 110 17.58 -5.96 -5.63
N ASP A 111 17.12 -5.96 -4.39
CA ASP A 111 16.98 -7.16 -3.57
C ASP A 111 15.52 -7.36 -3.12
N ASP A 112 15.23 -8.54 -2.57
CA ASP A 112 13.88 -8.85 -2.06
C ASP A 112 13.43 -7.87 -0.98
N ARG A 113 14.36 -7.30 -0.20
CA ARG A 113 14.05 -6.32 0.86
C ARG A 113 13.54 -5.01 0.27
N MET A 114 14.12 -4.54 -0.83
CA MET A 114 13.67 -3.35 -1.55
C MET A 114 12.27 -3.57 -2.14
N ILE A 115 12.03 -4.74 -2.73
CA ILE A 115 10.73 -5.10 -3.30
C ILE A 115 9.68 -5.18 -2.20
N ASP A 116 9.98 -5.88 -1.11
CA ASP A 116 9.10 -6.00 0.05
C ASP A 116 8.81 -4.63 0.62
N PHE A 117 9.83 -3.78 0.79
CA PHE A 117 9.65 -2.42 1.27
C PHE A 117 8.72 -1.61 0.38
N LEU A 118 8.95 -1.60 -0.94
CA LEU A 118 8.13 -0.85 -1.89
C LEU A 118 6.68 -1.37 -1.95
N SER A 119 6.44 -2.65 -1.66
CA SER A 119 5.09 -3.22 -1.59
C SER A 119 4.26 -2.69 -0.41
N TRP A 120 4.89 -2.06 0.59
CA TRP A 120 4.21 -1.43 1.74
C TRP A 120 3.63 -0.05 1.42
N PHE A 121 3.86 0.47 0.21
CA PHE A 121 3.31 1.74 -0.24
C PHE A 121 2.24 1.53 -1.30
N ASP A 122 1.39 2.53 -1.48
CA ASP A 122 0.57 2.61 -2.69
C ASP A 122 1.46 2.93 -3.91
N TYR A 123 0.90 2.80 -5.11
CA TYR A 123 1.65 2.95 -6.37
C TYR A 123 2.32 4.32 -6.52
N GLU A 124 1.61 5.41 -6.17
CA GLU A 124 2.14 6.77 -6.31
C GLU A 124 3.24 7.04 -5.29
N THR A 125 3.05 6.58 -4.06
CA THR A 125 4.05 6.73 -3.00
C THR A 125 5.30 5.90 -3.30
N ALA A 126 5.16 4.67 -3.81
CA ALA A 126 6.28 3.86 -4.26
C ALA A 126 7.05 4.52 -5.43
N LYS A 127 6.33 5.16 -6.36
CA LYS A 127 6.93 5.91 -7.45
C LYS A 127 7.77 7.08 -6.93
N LYS A 128 7.24 7.88 -6.01
CA LYS A 128 7.96 8.98 -5.35
C LYS A 128 9.19 8.50 -4.57
N ALA A 129 9.09 7.36 -3.90
CA ALA A 129 10.22 6.77 -3.18
C ALA A 129 11.37 6.39 -4.13
N LEU A 130 11.03 5.89 -5.33
CA LEU A 130 12.03 5.65 -6.38
C LEU A 130 12.56 6.95 -7.00
N ASP A 131 11.74 8.00 -7.15
CA ASP A 131 12.22 9.31 -7.62
C ASP A 131 13.23 9.95 -6.64
N GLU A 132 13.06 9.72 -5.33
CA GLU A 132 14.04 10.13 -4.32
C GLU A 132 15.34 9.34 -4.44
N LEU A 133 15.23 8.05 -4.76
CA LEU A 133 16.38 7.19 -5.01
C LEU A 133 17.24 7.77 -6.13
N ASP A 134 16.63 8.02 -7.28
CA ASP A 134 17.30 8.49 -8.49
C ASP A 134 18.00 9.82 -8.28
N ARG A 135 17.39 10.73 -7.49
CA ARG A 135 18.02 12.01 -7.11
C ARG A 135 19.24 11.86 -6.20
N CYS A 136 19.28 10.81 -5.38
CA CYS A 136 20.34 10.59 -4.41
C CYS A 136 21.45 9.66 -4.91
N VAL A 137 21.29 8.99 -6.06
CA VAL A 137 22.29 8.05 -6.59
C VAL A 137 23.52 8.82 -7.08
N SER A 138 24.65 8.57 -6.42
CA SER A 138 25.99 8.99 -6.87
C SER A 138 26.78 7.77 -7.34
N ASP A 139 27.70 7.95 -8.28
CA ASP A 139 28.53 6.88 -8.84
C ASP A 139 29.57 6.32 -7.83
N ASN A 140 29.79 7.04 -6.72
CA ASN A 140 30.76 6.68 -5.67
C ASN A 140 30.22 5.73 -4.59
N VAL A 141 29.03 5.16 -4.77
CA VAL A 141 28.39 4.32 -3.75
C VAL A 141 28.84 2.87 -3.89
N ASN A 142 29.64 2.37 -2.93
CA ASN A 142 30.16 1.00 -2.93
C ASN A 142 29.09 -0.08 -2.65
N ASN A 143 28.10 0.21 -1.78
CA ASN A 143 27.01 -0.72 -1.44
C ASN A 143 25.66 -0.09 -1.74
N ARG A 144 25.29 -0.13 -3.02
CA ARG A 144 24.08 0.50 -3.55
C ARG A 144 22.80 -0.06 -2.91
N LYS A 145 22.73 -1.38 -2.70
CA LYS A 145 21.60 -2.04 -1.98
C LYS A 145 21.35 -1.43 -0.60
N ALA A 146 22.39 -1.34 0.23
CA ALA A 146 22.26 -0.81 1.58
C ALA A 146 21.95 0.70 1.58
N PHE A 147 22.57 1.44 0.67
CA PHE A 147 22.32 2.87 0.49
C PHE A 147 20.86 3.15 0.10
N PHE A 148 20.34 2.39 -0.86
CA PHE A 148 18.95 2.47 -1.33
C PHE A 148 17.96 2.15 -0.22
N MET A 149 18.21 1.08 0.53
CA MET A 149 17.40 0.76 1.70
C MET A 149 17.46 1.86 2.78
N GLY A 150 18.59 2.57 2.92
CA GLY A 150 18.71 3.72 3.81
C GLY A 150 17.82 4.89 3.39
N ILE A 151 17.84 5.25 2.11
CA ILE A 151 16.98 6.30 1.53
C ILE A 151 15.50 5.94 1.71
N LEU A 152 15.15 4.71 1.35
CA LEU A 152 13.78 4.21 1.46
C LEU A 152 13.27 4.24 2.90
N LYS A 153 14.09 3.81 3.88
CA LYS A 153 13.73 3.90 5.30
C LYS A 153 13.51 5.33 5.78
N ARG A 154 14.32 6.28 5.30
CA ARG A 154 14.15 7.71 5.59
C ARG A 154 12.86 8.24 4.98
N PHE A 155 12.58 7.91 3.73
CA PHE A 155 11.35 8.29 3.04
C PHE A 155 10.10 7.88 3.82
N ARG A 156 10.07 6.65 4.39
CA ARG A 156 8.95 6.18 5.22
C ARG A 156 8.70 7.01 6.49
N GLN A 157 9.72 7.67 7.02
CA GLN A 157 9.57 8.53 8.20
C GLN A 157 8.97 9.89 7.82
N THR A 158 9.22 10.35 6.60
CA THR A 158 8.83 11.68 6.12
C THR A 158 7.54 11.68 5.31
N ASP A 159 7.18 10.57 4.68
CA ASP A 159 6.11 10.50 3.67
C ASP A 159 4.67 10.71 4.17
N GLY A 160 4.45 10.95 5.47
CA GLY A 160 3.18 11.35 6.05
C GLY A 160 3.23 12.63 6.89
N LEU A 161 4.37 13.33 6.88
CA LEU A 161 4.58 14.60 7.56
C LEU A 161 4.48 15.70 6.49
N GLU A 162 3.27 16.22 6.30
CA GLU A 162 3.07 17.56 5.70
C GLU A 162 3.11 18.62 6.81
#